data_AF-A0A1Q4ZNL4-F1
#
_entry.id   AF-A0A1Q4ZNL4-F1
#
_cell.length_a   1.000
_cell.length_b   1.000
_cell.length_c   1.000
_cell.angle_alpha   90.00
_cell.angle_beta   90.00
_cell.angle_gamma   90.00
#
_symmetry.space_group_name_H-M   'P 1'
#
loop_
_entity.id
_entity.type
_entity.pdbx_description
1 polymer ?
#
loop_
_entity_poly.entity_id
_entity_poly.type
_entity_poly.pdbx_seq_one_letter_code
_entity_poly.pdbx_strand_id
1 'polypeptide(L)' 'MEATERRKAAAERVRMAEDVVARLKDGLGGVGVRLPSLRIDPVSCAGNEPAPLVDLGRCNLDTALRLCQVLADKESGHDG' A
#
# COMPACT_ATOMS: atom_id res chain seq x y z
N MET A 1 -5.93 -10.19 -26.91
CA MET A 1 -4.79 -10.62 -26.07
C MET A 1 -4.94 -12.09 -25.77
N GLU A 2 -3.91 -12.88 -26.05
CA GLU A 2 -3.87 -14.29 -25.66
C GLU A 2 -3.94 -14.43 -24.13
N ALA A 3 -4.44 -15.57 -23.64
CA ALA A 3 -4.59 -15.83 -22.22
C ALA A 3 -3.25 -15.72 -21.45
N THR A 4 -2.13 -16.06 -22.10
CA THR A 4 -0.78 -15.92 -21.55
C THR A 4 -0.39 -14.47 -21.29
N GLU A 5 -0.67 -13.57 -22.24
CA GLU A 5 -0.35 -12.14 -22.12
C GLU A 5 -1.14 -11.49 -20.99
N ARG A 6 -2.42 -11.85 -20.82
CA ARG A 6 -3.24 -11.37 -19.70
C ARG A 6 -2.68 -11.82 -18.36
N ARG A 7 -2.25 -13.09 -18.26
CA ARG A 7 -1.64 -13.63 -17.04
C ARG A 7 -0.31 -12.94 -16.71
N LYS A 8 0.49 -12.60 -17.72
CA LYS A 8 1.74 -11.84 -17.53
C LYS A 8 1.46 -10.43 -17.02
N ALA A 9 0.54 -9.70 -17.65
CA ALA A 9 0.14 -8.37 -17.21
C ALA A 9 -0.43 -8.38 -15.78
N ALA A 10 -1.25 -9.39 -15.44
CA ALA A 10 -1.75 -9.60 -14.09
C ALA A 10 -0.63 -9.77 -13.06
N ALA A 11 0.36 -10.63 -13.35
CA ALA A 11 1.51 -10.86 -12.47
C ALA A 11 2.35 -9.59 -12.29
N GLU A 12 2.51 -8.80 -13.35
CA GLU A 12 3.26 -7.54 -13.31
C GLU A 12 2.57 -6.49 -12.41
N ARG A 13 1.24 -6.39 -12.48
CA ARG A 13 0.44 -5.53 -11.59
C ARG A 13 0.55 -5.94 -10.13
N VAL A 14 0.51 -7.24 -9.84
CA VAL A 14 0.71 -7.75 -8.47
C VAL A 14 2.10 -7.41 -7.96
N ARG A 15 3.13 -7.63 -8.78
CA ARG A 15 4.52 -7.31 -8.40
C ARG A 15 4.72 -5.81 -8.13
N MET A 16 4.11 -4.95 -8.95
CA MET A 16 4.12 -3.51 -8.73
C MET A 16 3.44 -3.15 -7.40
N ALA A 17 2.31 -3.79 -7.08
CA ALA A 17 1.63 -3.58 -5.80
C ALA A 17 2.49 -4.05 -4.61
N GLU A 18 3.25 -5.14 -4.76
CA GLU A 18 4.17 -5.61 -3.71
C GLU A 18 5.28 -4.60 -3.44
N ASP A 19 5.87 -4.00 -4.48
CA ASP A 19 6.86 -2.93 -4.37
C ASP A 19 6.27 -1.70 -3.65
N VAL A 20 5.06 -1.27 -4.04
CA VAL A 20 4.36 -0.15 -3.40
C VAL A 20 4.12 -0.42 -1.91
N VAL A 21 3.68 -1.64 -1.55
CA VAL A 21 3.49 -2.02 -0.14
C VAL A 21 4.80 -2.01 0.63
N ALA A 22 5.90 -2.50 0.03
CA ALA A 22 7.22 -2.48 0.68
C ALA A 22 7.70 -1.04 0.92
N ARG A 23 7.57 -0.16 -0.08
CA ARG A 23 7.92 1.26 0.04
C ARG A 23 7.05 1.98 1.08
N LEU A 24 5.75 1.66 1.15
CA LEU A 24 4.87 2.20 2.16
C LEU A 24 5.27 1.74 3.57
N LYS A 25 5.63 0.46 3.74
CA LYS A 25 6.15 -0.05 5.03
C LYS A 25 7.42 0.68 5.47
N ASP A 26 8.36 0.87 4.56
CA ASP A 26 9.60 1.58 4.83
C ASP A 26 9.34 3.05 5.22
N GLY A 27 8.54 3.77 4.42
CA GLY A 27 8.20 5.16 4.70
C GLY A 27 7.47 5.36 6.04
N LEU A 28 6.51 4.47 6.36
CA LEU A 28 5.85 4.46 7.66
C LEU A 28 6.84 4.15 8.80
N GLY A 29 7.75 3.20 8.58
CA GLY A 29 8.81 2.85 9.52
C GLY A 29 9.76 4.00 9.80
N GLY A 30 10.12 4.80 8.79
CA GLY A 30 10.96 6.00 8.92
C GLY A 30 10.33 7.08 9.81
N VAL A 31 8.99 7.20 9.80
CA VAL A 31 8.24 8.06 10.73
C VAL A 31 7.78 7.32 11.99
N GLY A 32 8.29 6.11 12.22
CA GLY A 32 8.05 5.24 13.37
C GLY A 32 6.61 4.73 13.55
N VAL A 33 5.84 4.69 12.48
CA VAL A 33 4.55 4.00 12.40
C VAL A 33 4.77 2.57 11.93
N ARG A 34 4.18 1.58 12.64
CA ARG A 34 4.22 0.17 12.22
C ARG A 34 2.81 -0.37 12.01
N LEU A 35 2.54 -0.84 10.80
CA LEU A 35 1.31 -1.54 10.44
C LEU A 35 1.62 -3.01 10.15
N PRO A 36 1.59 -3.91 11.16
CA PRO A 36 1.94 -5.31 10.97
C PRO A 36 0.98 -6.03 10.02
N SER A 37 -0.25 -5.52 9.88
CA SER A 37 -1.26 -6.06 8.96
C SER A 37 -1.14 -5.52 7.54
N LEU A 38 -0.27 -4.54 7.27
CA LEU A 38 -0.15 -3.91 5.95
C LEU A 38 0.27 -4.94 4.88
N ARG A 39 -0.58 -5.16 3.88
CA ARG A 39 -0.39 -6.16 2.83
C ARG A 39 -1.23 -5.83 1.60
N ILE A 40 -1.08 -6.61 0.54
CA ILE A 40 -2.02 -6.59 -0.59
C ILE A 40 -3.25 -7.41 -0.19
N ASP A 41 -4.43 -6.91 -0.53
CA ASP A 41 -5.68 -7.68 -0.42
C ASP A 41 -5.65 -8.85 -1.42
N PRO A 42 -5.66 -10.10 -0.96
CA PRO A 42 -5.55 -11.25 -1.84
C PRO A 42 -6.77 -11.45 -2.75
N VAL A 43 -7.94 -10.94 -2.36
CA VAL A 43 -9.18 -11.09 -3.14
C VAL A 43 -9.14 -10.19 -4.38
N SER A 44 -8.62 -8.99 -4.22
CA SER A 44 -8.39 -8.01 -5.29
C SER A 44 -7.36 -8.47 -6.34
N CYS A 45 -6.47 -9.41 -5.98
CA CYS A 45 -5.57 -10.07 -6.92
C CYS A 45 -6.23 -11.22 -7.72
N ALA A 46 -7.46 -11.60 -7.39
CA ALA A 46 -8.18 -12.64 -8.09
C ALA A 46 -8.87 -12.11 -9.36
N GLY A 47 -9.14 -13.01 -10.30
CA GLY A 47 -9.89 -12.71 -11.53
C GLY A 47 -9.03 -12.46 -12.76
N ASN A 48 -9.69 -12.20 -13.89
CA ASN A 48 -9.05 -12.04 -15.21
C ASN A 48 -8.41 -10.65 -15.39
N GLU A 49 -8.83 -9.67 -14.59
CA GLU A 49 -8.34 -8.28 -14.62
C GLU A 49 -8.08 -7.82 -13.17
N PRO A 50 -7.05 -8.35 -12.50
CA PRO A 50 -6.83 -8.08 -11.07
C PRO A 50 -6.52 -6.61 -10.85
N ALA A 51 -7.11 -5.99 -9.83
CA ALA A 51 -6.92 -4.58 -9.50
C ALA A 51 -6.39 -4.47 -8.07
N PRO A 52 -5.09 -4.77 -7.83
CA PRO A 52 -4.52 -4.94 -6.50
C PRO A 52 -4.81 -3.76 -5.56
N LEU A 53 -5.43 -4.06 -4.43
CA LEU A 53 -5.75 -3.12 -3.37
C LEU A 53 -4.81 -3.35 -2.19
N VAL A 54 -4.49 -2.29 -1.47
CA VAL A 54 -3.67 -2.36 -0.26
C VAL A 54 -4.59 -2.45 0.95
N ASP A 55 -4.46 -3.53 1.72
CA ASP A 55 -5.10 -3.74 3.01
C ASP A 55 -4.22 -3.12 4.11
N LEU A 56 -4.66 -2.00 4.68
CA LEU A 56 -3.96 -1.30 5.76
C LEU A 56 -4.11 -2.02 7.11
N GLY A 57 -5.18 -2.81 7.26
CA GLY A 57 -5.55 -3.46 8.51
C GLY A 57 -5.96 -2.50 9.63
N ARG A 58 -5.90 -2.99 10.87
CA ARG A 58 -6.22 -2.21 12.07
C ARG A 58 -4.94 -1.60 12.64
N CYS A 59 -4.98 -0.31 12.98
CA CYS A 59 -3.95 0.35 13.75
C CYS A 59 -4.46 0.69 15.15
N ASN A 60 -3.55 0.83 16.11
CA ASN A 60 -3.89 1.33 17.45
C ASN A 60 -3.98 2.87 17.43
N LEU A 61 -4.57 3.46 18.48
CA LEU A 61 -4.79 4.90 18.57
C LEU A 61 -3.48 5.71 18.52
N ASP A 62 -2.42 5.23 19.16
CA ASP A 62 -1.10 5.87 19.12
C ASP A 62 -0.57 5.97 17.68
N THR A 63 -0.66 4.87 16.93
CA THR A 63 -0.28 4.82 15.51
C THR A 63 -1.15 5.74 14.66
N ALA A 64 -2.47 5.77 14.90
CA ALA A 64 -3.38 6.65 14.18
C ALA A 64 -3.07 8.14 14.43
N LEU A 65 -2.80 8.52 15.69
CA LEU A 65 -2.39 9.89 16.04
C LEU A 65 -1.07 10.27 15.37
N ARG A 66 -0.10 9.36 15.32
CA ARG A 66 1.19 9.59 14.67
C ARG A 66 1.05 9.75 13.15
N LEU A 67 0.18 8.96 12.53
CA LEU A 67 -0.21 9.14 11.12
C LEU A 67 -0.81 10.54 10.89
N CYS A 68 -1.74 10.99 11.73
CA CYS A 68 -2.32 12.33 11.63
C CYS A 68 -1.25 13.43 11.71
N GLN A 69 -0.29 13.32 12.64
CA GLN A 69 0.79 14.31 12.77
C GLN A 69 1.67 14.37 11.52
N VAL A 70 2.05 13.23 10.96
CA VAL A 70 2.87 13.17 9.73
C VAL A 70 2.13 13.76 8.54
N LEU A 71 0.84 13.49 8.40
CA LEU A 71 0.02 14.05 7.32
C LEU A 71 -0.11 15.57 7.46
N ALA A 72 -0.40 16.06 8.67
CA ALA A 72 -0.50 17.49 8.95
C ALA A 72 0.82 18.23 8.70
N ASP A 73 1.97 17.64 9.04
CA ASP A 73 3.31 18.19 8.76
C ASP A 73 3.58 18.32 7.25
N LYS A 74 3.08 17.37 6.44
CA LYS A 74 3.17 17.48 4.97
C LYS A 74 2.23 18.53 4.40
N GLU A 75 1.06 18.74 5.00
CA GLU A 75 0.13 19.79 4.59
C GLU A 75 0.69 21.19 4.91
N SER A 76 1.26 21.40 6.09
CA SER A 76 1.89 22.67 6.47
C SER A 76 3.21 22.95 5.74
N GLY A 77 3.82 21.92 5.14
CA GLY A 77 4.98 22.05 4.26
C GLY A 77 4.65 22.26 2.78
N HIS A 78 3.37 22.38 2.38
CA HIS A 78 2.93 22.57 0.99
C HIS A 78 2.68 24.04 0.61
N ASP A 79 3.10 25.00 1.45
CA ASP A 79 3.24 26.42 1.09
C ASP A 79 4.66 26.75 0.57
N GLY A 80 5.26 25.87 -0.23
CA GLY A 80 6.63 26.02 -0.77
C GLY A 80 6.77 25.59 -2.21
#